data_AF-A0A7S1LQE9-F1
#
_entry.id   AF-A0A7S1LQE9-F1
#
_cell.length_a   1.000
_cell.length_b   1.000
_cell.length_c   1.000
_cell.angle_alpha   90.00
_cell.angle_beta   90.00
_cell.angle_gamma   90.00
#
_symmetry.space_group_name_H-M   'P 1'
#
loop_
_entity.id
_entity.type
_entity.pdbx_description
1 polymer ?
#
loop_
_entity_poly.entity_id
_entity_poly.type
_entity_poly.pdbx_seq_one_letter_code
_entity_poly.pdbx_strand_id
1 'polypeptide(L)'
;GFGSGGQVTHACTDGKAAIPSATNHDKVWLSLRHDLLFLASKPSNWSPYAFLHLEDVVVQSMDKAAMTLTLSMRSPRLPETGLGPTVGSSLAEGLAQILEAPMMQLIFLLPDGRWQVLDIPYMQVQVPDVQQLEKWRLHFEDASLRGPGKRCQTVVDREAWEAEGTQTI
;
A
#
# COMPACT_ATOMS: atom_id res chain seq x y z
N GLY A 1 -4.33 14.24 -20.49
CA GLY A 1 -4.02 12.84 -20.82
C GLY A 1 -4.52 11.97 -19.69
N PHE A 2 -5.13 10.84 -20.02
CA PHE A 2 -6.00 10.00 -19.18
C PHE A 2 -5.37 9.59 -17.83
N GLY A 3 -6.12 9.82 -16.73
CA GLY A 3 -5.84 9.30 -15.39
C GLY A 3 -6.59 7.98 -15.16
N SER A 4 -6.54 7.45 -13.94
CA SER A 4 -7.04 6.13 -13.51
C SER A 4 -6.83 6.05 -11.96
N GLY A 5 -7.63 5.29 -11.19
CA GLY A 5 -7.58 5.16 -9.72
C GLY A 5 -7.52 3.73 -9.15
N GLY A 6 -6.75 3.56 -8.06
CA GLY A 6 -6.51 2.32 -7.30
C GLY A 6 -7.62 1.92 -6.29
N GLN A 7 -7.94 0.62 -6.07
CA GLN A 7 -8.89 0.06 -5.08
C GLN A 7 -8.17 -0.80 -4.02
N VAL A 8 -8.63 -0.81 -2.76
CA VAL A 8 -8.10 -1.59 -1.61
C VAL A 8 -9.27 -2.21 -0.81
N THR A 9 -9.12 -3.41 -0.22
CA THR A 9 -10.21 -4.23 0.38
C THR A 9 -10.12 -4.43 1.91
N HIS A 10 -11.20 -4.17 2.67
CA HIS A 10 -11.47 -4.67 4.04
C HIS A 10 -12.99 -4.91 4.26
N ALA A 11 -13.38 -5.93 5.05
CA ALA A 11 -14.77 -6.42 5.16
C ALA A 11 -15.35 -6.36 6.60
N CYS A 12 -16.57 -5.78 6.76
CA CYS A 12 -17.51 -6.05 7.87
C CYS A 12 -18.96 -5.93 7.37
N THR A 13 -19.86 -6.79 7.85
CA THR A 13 -21.21 -7.03 7.31
C THR A 13 -22.35 -6.69 8.28
N ASP A 14 -23.46 -6.13 7.80
CA ASP A 14 -24.77 -6.24 8.46
C ASP A 14 -25.96 -6.36 7.47
N GLY A 15 -26.56 -7.55 7.42
CA GLY A 15 -28.00 -7.78 7.61
C GLY A 15 -29.10 -7.25 6.65
N LYS A 16 -29.02 -7.42 5.31
CA LYS A 16 -30.25 -7.53 4.47
C LYS A 16 -30.01 -8.39 3.22
N ALA A 17 -30.82 -9.43 3.08
CA ALA A 17 -30.76 -10.43 2.00
C ALA A 17 -31.08 -9.81 0.63
N ALA A 18 -30.08 -9.22 0.00
CA ALA A 18 -30.00 -9.04 -1.45
C ALA A 18 -29.08 -10.14 -2.00
N ILE A 19 -29.39 -10.62 -3.21
CA ILE A 19 -28.51 -11.48 -4.01
C ILE A 19 -27.08 -10.89 -3.92
N PRO A 20 -26.02 -11.67 -3.61
CA PRO A 20 -24.66 -11.15 -3.44
C PRO A 20 -24.07 -10.72 -4.80
N SER A 21 -24.60 -9.65 -5.37
CA SER A 21 -24.09 -9.00 -6.56
C SER A 21 -23.01 -8.02 -6.11
N ALA A 22 -21.77 -8.33 -6.48
CA ALA A 22 -20.57 -7.54 -6.30
C ALA A 22 -20.14 -7.31 -4.85
N THR A 23 -19.01 -7.90 -4.49
CA THR A 23 -18.15 -7.43 -3.40
C THR A 23 -17.95 -5.93 -3.58
N ASN A 24 -18.53 -5.12 -2.68
CA ASN A 24 -18.35 -3.67 -2.71
C ASN A 24 -16.89 -3.36 -2.35
N HIS A 25 -16.06 -3.20 -3.37
CA HIS A 25 -14.69 -2.75 -3.21
C HIS A 25 -14.69 -1.25 -2.93
N ASP A 26 -14.20 -0.86 -1.75
CA ASP A 26 -14.10 0.56 -1.39
C ASP A 26 -13.11 1.27 -2.33
N LYS A 27 -13.48 2.47 -2.77
CA LYS A 27 -12.68 3.28 -3.70
C LYS A 27 -11.99 4.37 -2.91
N VAL A 28 -10.67 4.38 -2.99
CA VAL A 28 -9.84 5.34 -2.25
C VAL A 28 -8.97 6.14 -3.21
N TRP A 29 -8.75 7.39 -2.86
CA TRP A 29 -7.81 8.26 -3.54
C TRP A 29 -6.44 8.07 -2.94
N LEU A 30 -5.49 7.73 -3.80
CA LEU A 30 -4.10 7.55 -3.42
C LEU A 30 -3.29 8.74 -3.88
N SER A 31 -2.50 9.31 -2.99
CA SER A 31 -1.49 10.29 -3.35
C SER A 31 -0.17 9.92 -2.71
N LEU A 32 0.89 10.01 -3.50
CA LEU A 32 2.24 9.71 -3.05
C LEU A 32 3.00 11.03 -2.88
N ARG A 33 3.57 11.24 -1.69
CA ARG A 33 4.44 12.38 -1.42
C ARG A 33 5.63 11.92 -0.60
N HIS A 34 6.81 11.94 -1.23
CA HIS A 34 8.02 11.36 -0.68
C HIS A 34 7.85 9.85 -0.44
N ASP A 35 8.14 9.40 0.77
CA ASP A 35 7.98 8.04 1.30
C ASP A 35 6.59 7.83 1.96
N LEU A 36 5.66 8.78 1.83
CA LEU A 36 4.32 8.67 2.41
C LEU A 36 3.26 8.44 1.33
N LEU A 37 2.53 7.33 1.45
CA LEU A 37 1.31 7.06 0.70
C LEU A 37 0.11 7.52 1.52
N PHE A 38 -0.65 8.48 1.00
CA PHE A 38 -1.86 9.01 1.64
C PHE A 38 -3.12 8.43 0.99
N LEU A 39 -4.10 8.09 1.83
CA LEU A 39 -5.42 7.61 1.44
C LEU A 39 -6.47 8.68 1.79
N ALA A 40 -7.32 9.00 0.83
CA ALA A 40 -8.44 9.92 1.00
C ALA A 40 -9.72 9.34 0.37
N SER A 41 -10.89 9.74 0.88
CA SER A 41 -12.17 9.25 0.36
C SER A 41 -12.66 10.06 -0.86
N LYS A 42 -12.05 11.22 -1.12
CA LYS A 42 -12.41 12.15 -2.21
C LYS A 42 -11.18 12.77 -2.88
N PRO A 43 -11.28 13.17 -4.16
CA PRO A 43 -10.15 13.70 -4.93
C PRO A 43 -9.70 15.10 -4.54
N SER A 44 -10.65 15.96 -4.15
CA SER A 44 -10.39 17.37 -3.88
C SER A 44 -10.76 17.73 -2.44
N ASN A 45 -10.15 18.82 -1.95
CA ASN A 45 -10.37 19.55 -0.69
C ASN A 45 -10.45 18.79 0.65
N TRP A 46 -10.24 17.48 0.69
CA TRP A 46 -10.38 16.68 1.89
C TRP A 46 -9.01 16.28 2.46
N SER A 47 -8.89 16.29 3.78
CA SER A 47 -7.72 15.79 4.47
C SER A 47 -7.61 14.28 4.27
N PRO A 48 -6.42 13.72 3.97
CA PRO A 48 -6.24 12.28 3.97
C PRO A 48 -6.66 11.73 5.33
N TYR A 49 -7.40 10.61 5.31
CA TYR A 49 -7.85 9.96 6.55
C TYR A 49 -6.91 8.83 6.97
N ALA A 50 -5.97 8.43 6.10
CA ALA A 50 -4.92 7.50 6.47
C ALA A 50 -3.64 7.75 5.68
N PHE A 51 -2.52 7.27 6.21
CA PHE A 51 -1.26 7.25 5.50
C PHE A 51 -0.41 6.03 5.87
N LEU A 52 0.53 5.70 5.01
CA LEU A 52 1.45 4.57 5.16
C LEU A 52 2.87 5.00 4.76
N HIS A 53 3.86 4.58 5.54
CA HIS A 53 5.28 4.84 5.25
C HIS A 53 5.85 3.75 4.33
N LEU A 54 6.51 4.15 3.25
CA LEU A 54 6.95 3.27 2.16
C LEU A 54 8.43 2.89 2.22
N GLU A 55 9.20 3.38 3.20
CA GLU A 55 10.66 3.15 3.28
C GLU A 55 11.03 1.66 3.15
N ASP A 56 10.30 0.79 3.85
CA ASP A 56 10.52 -0.66 3.82
C ASP A 56 9.51 -1.42 2.96
N VAL A 57 8.62 -0.72 2.25
CA VAL A 57 7.61 -1.36 1.41
C VAL A 57 8.22 -1.75 0.06
N VAL A 58 7.90 -2.95 -0.39
CA VAL A 58 8.29 -3.48 -1.70
C VAL A 58 7.06 -3.94 -2.47
N VAL A 59 7.11 -3.85 -3.79
CA VAL A 59 6.12 -4.47 -4.66
C VAL A 59 6.39 -5.98 -4.65
N GLN A 60 5.51 -6.74 -3.98
CA GLN A 60 5.61 -8.18 -3.86
C GLN A 60 5.18 -8.88 -5.15
N SER A 61 4.07 -8.44 -5.73
CA SER A 61 3.51 -9.01 -6.97
C SER A 61 2.72 -7.97 -7.76
N MET A 62 2.61 -8.20 -9.06
CA MET A 62 1.81 -7.38 -9.97
C MET A 62 0.97 -8.30 -10.87
N ASP A 63 -0.34 -8.20 -10.73
CA ASP A 63 -1.31 -8.90 -11.58
C ASP A 63 -1.87 -7.92 -12.63
N LYS A 64 -1.46 -8.12 -13.89
CA LYS A 64 -1.91 -7.28 -15.01
C LYS A 64 -3.34 -7.58 -15.46
N ALA A 65 -3.85 -8.78 -15.19
CA ALA A 65 -5.22 -9.15 -15.56
C ALA A 65 -6.21 -8.52 -14.59
N ALA A 66 -5.90 -8.55 -13.29
CA ALA A 66 -6.70 -7.89 -12.26
C ALA A 66 -6.42 -6.39 -12.12
N MET A 67 -5.34 -5.89 -12.76
CA MET A 67 -4.79 -4.54 -12.59
C MET A 67 -4.42 -4.23 -11.13
N THR A 68 -3.83 -5.21 -10.43
CA THR A 68 -3.57 -5.15 -8.98
C THR A 68 -2.08 -5.21 -8.67
N LEU A 69 -1.61 -4.31 -7.80
CA LEU A 69 -0.30 -4.37 -7.14
C LEU A 69 -0.47 -4.88 -5.72
N THR A 70 0.37 -5.84 -5.31
CA THR A 70 0.47 -6.26 -3.91
C THR A 70 1.73 -5.68 -3.31
N LEU A 71 1.58 -4.86 -2.27
CA LEU A 71 2.64 -4.24 -1.49
C LEU A 71 2.83 -5.03 -0.19
N SER A 72 4.08 -5.27 0.20
CA SER A 72 4.42 -5.89 1.49
C SER A 72 5.66 -5.24 2.09
N MET A 73 5.88 -5.45 3.38
CA MET A 73 7.17 -5.11 3.99
C MET A 73 8.28 -5.96 3.40
N ARG A 74 9.47 -5.37 3.28
CA ARG A 74 10.70 -6.08 3.00
C ARG A 74 11.01 -6.99 4.19
N SER A 75 11.08 -8.29 3.94
CA SER A 75 11.57 -9.22 4.96
C SER A 75 13.03 -8.87 5.30
N PRO A 76 13.38 -8.73 6.60
CA PRO A 76 14.76 -8.52 6.99
C PRO A 76 15.55 -9.71 6.48
N ARG A 77 16.41 -9.47 5.50
CA ARG A 77 17.34 -10.50 5.01
C ARG A 77 18.22 -10.84 6.19
N LEU A 78 18.06 -12.03 6.77
CA LEU A 78 19.05 -12.55 7.69
C LEU A 78 20.39 -12.47 6.95
N PRO A 79 21.41 -11.79 7.51
CA PRO A 79 22.70 -11.73 6.87
C PRO A 79 23.15 -13.17 6.66
N GLU A 80 23.24 -13.58 5.40
CA GLU A 80 23.81 -14.87 5.00
C GLU A 80 25.27 -14.86 5.46
N THR A 81 25.46 -15.14 6.74
CA THR A 81 26.76 -15.20 7.38
C THR A 81 27.36 -16.48 6.86
N GLY A 82 28.16 -16.33 5.80
CA GLY A 82 28.82 -17.44 5.14
C GLY A 82 29.60 -18.29 6.14
N LEU A 83 29.25 -19.57 6.17
CA LEU A 83 30.11 -20.71 6.46
C LEU A 83 30.90 -20.66 7.79
N GLY A 84 30.32 -21.29 8.81
CA GLY A 84 31.05 -21.97 9.87
C GLY A 84 30.22 -23.12 10.44
N PRO A 85 30.64 -24.40 10.31
CA PRO A 85 29.92 -25.54 10.88
C PRO A 85 30.11 -25.54 12.40
N THR A 86 29.32 -24.74 13.12
CA THR A 86 29.33 -24.74 14.58
C THR A 86 28.27 -25.72 15.07
N VAL A 87 28.71 -26.95 15.28
CA VAL A 87 27.94 -28.02 15.89
C VAL A 87 27.63 -27.63 17.34
N GLY A 88 26.35 -27.48 17.68
CA GLY A 88 25.90 -27.66 19.07
C GLY A 88 25.17 -26.50 19.75
N SER A 89 24.36 -25.68 19.07
CA SER A 89 23.48 -24.74 19.77
C SER A 89 22.01 -24.89 19.39
N SER A 90 21.25 -25.38 20.37
CA SER A 90 19.79 -25.38 20.58
C SER A 90 18.88 -25.05 19.38
N LEU A 91 18.35 -26.11 18.76
CA LEU A 91 17.35 -26.10 17.67
C LEU A 91 15.99 -25.47 18.04
N ALA A 92 15.73 -25.16 19.32
CA ALA A 92 14.38 -24.80 19.78
C ALA A 92 14.08 -23.29 19.77
N GLU A 93 15.07 -22.42 19.96
CA GLU A 93 14.84 -20.96 20.00
C GLU A 93 14.93 -20.28 18.63
N GLY A 94 15.58 -20.91 17.65
CA GLY A 94 15.71 -20.37 16.28
C GLY A 94 14.42 -20.47 15.44
N LEU A 95 13.49 -21.34 15.79
CA LEU A 95 12.26 -21.55 15.00
C LEU A 95 11.18 -20.49 15.26
N ALA A 96 11.22 -19.81 16.41
CA ALA A 96 10.22 -18.80 16.78
C ALA A 96 10.40 -17.47 16.02
N GLN A 97 11.62 -17.12 15.61
CA GLN A 97 11.91 -15.90 14.82
C GLN A 97 11.67 -16.05 13.32
N ILE A 98 11.38 -17.27 12.83
CA ILE A 98 11.28 -17.56 11.39
C ILE A 98 9.87 -17.35 10.84
N LEU A 99 8.86 -17.13 11.69
CA LEU A 99 7.45 -17.19 11.26
C LEU A 99 6.66 -15.88 11.37
N GLU A 100 7.21 -14.81 11.96
CA GLU A 100 6.47 -13.55 12.04
C GLU A 100 6.69 -12.74 10.77
N ALA A 101 5.69 -12.77 9.88
CA ALA A 101 5.69 -11.99 8.65
C ALA A 101 5.77 -10.48 9.02
N PRO A 102 6.65 -9.70 8.39
CA PRO A 102 6.76 -8.29 8.74
C PRO A 102 5.47 -7.53 8.36
N MET A 103 4.97 -6.73 9.29
CA MET A 103 3.70 -6.01 9.16
C MET A 103 3.94 -4.56 8.73
N MET A 104 3.11 -4.05 7.82
CA MET A 104 3.04 -2.63 7.47
C MET A 104 2.13 -1.89 8.45
N GLN A 105 2.51 -0.66 8.81
CA GLN A 105 1.69 0.20 9.64
C GLN A 105 0.88 1.17 8.79
N LEU A 106 -0.45 0.96 8.76
CA LEU A 106 -1.41 1.90 8.21
C LEU A 106 -1.93 2.80 9.34
N ILE A 107 -1.69 4.11 9.24
CA ILE A 107 -2.04 5.07 10.29
C ILE A 107 -3.26 5.85 9.85
N PHE A 108 -4.38 5.67 10.55
CA PHE A 108 -5.62 6.42 10.35
C PHE A 108 -5.60 7.71 11.17
N LEU A 109 -6.02 8.81 10.54
CA LEU A 109 -6.22 10.14 11.12
C LEU A 109 -7.72 10.31 11.40
N LEU A 110 -8.09 10.30 12.68
CA LEU A 110 -9.48 10.40 13.11
C LEU A 110 -9.92 11.88 13.17
N PRO A 111 -11.22 12.18 13.01
CA PRO A 111 -11.74 13.55 13.04
C PRO A 111 -11.53 14.30 14.37
N ASP A 112 -11.30 13.57 15.46
CA ASP A 112 -11.05 14.12 16.79
C ASP A 112 -9.57 14.48 17.04
N GLY A 113 -8.74 14.37 15.99
CA GLY A 113 -7.31 14.65 16.05
C GLY A 113 -6.47 13.51 16.62
N ARG A 114 -7.06 12.36 16.94
CA ARG A 114 -6.32 11.15 17.33
C ARG A 114 -5.87 10.37 16.11
N TRP A 115 -4.85 9.54 16.30
CA TRP A 115 -4.41 8.56 15.30
C TRP A 115 -4.68 7.13 15.79
N GLN A 116 -4.97 6.25 14.84
CA GLN A 116 -5.10 4.81 15.06
C GLN A 116 -4.14 4.07 14.14
N VAL A 117 -3.30 3.22 14.72
CA VAL A 117 -2.35 2.39 13.96
C VAL A 117 -2.97 1.03 13.72
N LEU A 118 -2.91 0.56 12.47
CA LEU A 118 -3.34 -0.76 12.06
C LEU A 118 -2.17 -1.49 11.40
N ASP A 119 -1.80 -2.63 11.96
CA ASP A 119 -0.80 -3.52 11.37
C ASP A 119 -1.45 -4.42 10.31
N ILE A 120 -0.96 -4.34 9.07
CA ILE A 120 -1.44 -5.15 7.94
C ILE A 120 -0.28 -5.91 7.29
N PRO A 121 -0.45 -7.19 6.91
CA PRO A 121 0.64 -7.99 6.33
C PRO A 121 1.00 -7.57 4.91
N TYR A 122 0.01 -7.15 4.13
CA TYR A 122 0.14 -6.67 2.76
C TYR A 122 -1.01 -5.73 2.41
N MET A 123 -0.85 -4.95 1.35
CA MET A 123 -1.82 -3.99 0.85
C MET A 123 -1.97 -4.21 -0.64
N GLN A 124 -3.20 -4.43 -1.10
CA GLN A 124 -3.50 -4.58 -2.52
C GLN A 124 -4.05 -3.28 -3.08
N VAL A 125 -3.48 -2.81 -4.18
CA VAL A 125 -3.89 -1.59 -4.87
C VAL A 125 -4.30 -1.95 -6.30
N GLN A 126 -5.58 -1.84 -6.61
CA GLN A 126 -6.13 -2.17 -7.93
C GLN A 126 -6.42 -0.91 -8.75
N VAL A 127 -5.61 -0.61 -9.75
CA VAL A 127 -5.81 0.54 -10.63
C VAL A 127 -6.73 0.18 -11.81
N PRO A 128 -7.25 1.13 -12.60
CA PRO A 128 -8.18 0.88 -13.70
C PRO A 128 -7.49 0.59 -15.03
N ASP A 129 -6.22 0.96 -15.21
CA ASP A 129 -5.48 0.68 -16.44
C ASP A 129 -4.03 0.29 -16.19
N VAL A 130 -3.45 -0.34 -17.22
CA VAL A 130 -2.09 -0.88 -17.20
C VAL A 130 -1.01 0.20 -17.19
N GLN A 131 -1.25 1.37 -17.80
CA GLN A 131 -0.26 2.45 -17.82
C GLN A 131 -0.06 3.00 -16.42
N GLN A 132 -1.16 3.14 -15.69
CA GLN A 132 -1.14 3.48 -14.28
C GLN A 132 -0.55 2.43 -13.40
N LEU A 133 -0.82 1.15 -13.67
CA LEU A 133 -0.24 0.04 -12.92
C LEU A 133 1.28 0.12 -12.95
N GLU A 134 1.83 0.30 -14.15
CA GLU A 134 3.28 0.45 -14.35
C GLU A 134 3.80 1.75 -13.75
N LYS A 135 3.07 2.86 -13.86
CA LYS A 135 3.44 4.15 -13.25
C LYS A 135 3.54 4.03 -11.72
N TRP A 136 2.53 3.44 -11.08
CA TRP A 136 2.53 3.21 -9.63
C TRP A 136 3.63 2.25 -9.20
N ARG A 137 3.86 1.16 -9.94
CA ARG A 137 4.99 0.24 -9.69
C ARG A 137 6.32 1.00 -9.65
N LEU A 138 6.60 1.82 -10.67
CA LEU A 138 7.83 2.61 -10.73
C LEU A 138 7.97 3.58 -9.56
N HIS A 139 6.87 4.22 -9.16
CA HIS A 139 6.87 5.13 -8.00
C HIS A 139 7.13 4.40 -6.67
N PHE A 140 6.58 3.20 -6.47
CA PHE A 140 6.86 2.40 -5.27
C PHE A 140 8.30 1.87 -5.26
N GLU A 141 8.82 1.41 -6.39
CA GLU A 141 10.22 0.98 -6.52
C GLU A 141 11.18 2.14 -6.23
N ASP A 142 10.91 3.33 -6.79
CA ASP A 142 11.69 4.53 -6.54
C ASP A 142 11.64 4.97 -5.07
N ALA A 143 10.47 4.88 -4.42
CA ALA A 143 10.33 5.15 -2.99
C ALA A 143 11.17 4.18 -2.13
N SER A 144 11.16 2.89 -2.47
CA SER A 144 11.86 1.82 -1.73
C SER A 144 13.40 1.85 -1.88
N LEU A 145 13.90 2.50 -2.94
CA LEU A 145 15.34 2.67 -3.21
C LEU A 145 15.95 3.89 -2.50
N ARG A 146 15.11 4.84 -2.08
CA ARG A 146 15.53 6.03 -1.34
C ARG A 146 15.71 5.64 0.12
N GLY A 147 16.78 4.89 0.40
CA GLY A 147 17.14 4.53 1.77
C GLY A 147 17.26 5.77 2.68
N PRO A 148 17.29 5.56 4.01
CA PRO A 148 17.24 6.63 5.00
C PRO A 148 18.36 7.64 4.73
N GLY A 149 17.98 8.86 4.30
CA GLY A 149 18.91 9.99 4.17
C GLY A 149 19.16 10.55 2.77
N LYS A 150 18.57 10.00 1.69
CA LYS A 150 18.68 10.62 0.34
C LYS A 150 17.41 11.35 -0.06
N ARG A 151 17.31 12.62 0.36
CA ARG A 151 16.16 13.49 0.12
C ARG A 151 16.27 14.18 -1.25
N CYS A 152 15.73 13.56 -2.31
CA CYS A 152 15.47 14.24 -3.59
C CYS A 152 13.98 14.58 -3.68
N GLN A 153 13.63 15.87 -3.75
CA GLN A 153 12.24 16.30 -3.96
C GLN A 153 11.83 15.95 -5.39
N THR A 154 11.02 14.91 -5.54
CA THR A 154 10.26 14.70 -6.77
C THR A 154 8.84 15.17 -6.46
N VAL A 155 8.46 16.32 -7.02
CA VAL A 155 7.06 16.76 -7.03
C VAL A 155 6.36 15.82 -8.00
N VAL A 156 5.62 14.86 -7.47
CA VAL A 156 4.69 14.08 -8.29
C VAL A 156 3.53 15.01 -8.60
N ASP A 157 3.39 15.33 -9.88
CA ASP A 157 2.41 16.26 -10.40
C ASP A 157 0.99 15.95 -9.90
N ARG A 158 0.27 17.03 -9.56
CA ARG A 158 -1.11 17.02 -9.06
C ARG A 158 -2.14 16.87 -10.21
N GLU A 159 -1.68 16.66 -11.43
CA GLU A 159 -2.51 16.50 -12.64
C GLU A 159 -2.71 15.00 -12.95
N ALA A 160 -3.89 14.45 -13.27
CA ALA A 160 -5.20 15.00 -13.58
C ALA A 160 -6.26 13.89 -13.41
N TRP A 161 -7.36 14.18 -12.71
CA TRP A 161 -8.62 13.40 -12.83
C TRP A 161 -9.85 14.34 -12.88
N GLU A 162 -9.72 15.62 -13.23
CA GLU A 162 -10.91 16.48 -13.38
C GLU A 162 -11.78 16.19 -14.64
N ALA A 163 -11.59 15.05 -15.31
CA ALA A 163 -12.43 14.67 -16.45
C ALA A 163 -13.45 13.59 -16.03
N GLU A 164 -14.73 13.92 -16.22
CA GLU A 164 -15.93 13.06 -16.15
C GLU A 164 -16.63 12.96 -14.79
N GLY A 165 -17.27 14.06 -14.42
CA GLY A 165 -18.28 14.08 -13.35
C GLY A 165 -19.25 15.25 -13.43
N THR A 166 -19.57 15.77 -14.62
CA THR A 166 -20.75 16.64 -14.80
C THR A 166 -21.82 15.82 -15.52
N GLN A 167 -22.57 15.02 -14.75
CA GLN A 167 -23.84 14.48 -15.22
C GLN A 167 -24.94 15.42 -14.73
N THR A 168 -25.29 16.38 -15.58
CA THR A 168 -26.45 17.27 -15.38
C THR A 168 -27.71 16.39 -15.40
N ILE A 169 -28.52 16.49 -14.35
CA ILE A 169 -29.91 16.00 -14.34
C ILE A 169 -30.77 17.01 -15.09
#